data_AF-A0A4R0J4B3-F1
#
_entry.id   AF-A0A4R0J4B3-F1
#
_cell.length_a   1.000
_cell.length_b   1.000
_cell.length_c   1.000
_cell.angle_alpha   90.00
_cell.angle_beta   90.00
_cell.angle_gamma   90.00
#
_symmetry.space_group_name_H-M   'P 1'
#
loop_
_entity.id
_entity.type
_entity.pdbx_description
1 polymer ?
#
loop_
_entity_poly.entity_id
_entity_poly.type
_entity_poly.pdbx_seq_one_letter_code
_entity_poly.pdbx_strand_id
1 'polypeptide(L)'
;MRLRRGIAAGVLIATGVVVPAGTAAAAKCNTSTVYWYARGGHEVYVGTNLYSDWMEGPGRITYQKTTTSESNSSWSGDLGVSIPLVIAEIQNKYSKTVGKSHAVTDSWSYTAEVPAGKVRRLHQLKQSWRVQVVRWKYTTSDCKKTKEVSNKTATFPTKNRDYMWILVGRE
;
A
#
# COMPACT_ATOMS: atom_id res chain seq x y z
N MET A 1 -34.08 76.17 -22.37
CA MET A 1 -33.59 76.87 -21.17
C MET A 1 -32.76 75.92 -20.33
N ARG A 2 -31.60 76.40 -19.87
CA ARG A 2 -30.57 75.68 -19.08
C ARG A 2 -30.95 75.57 -17.60
N LEU A 3 -30.14 74.78 -16.87
CA LEU A 3 -29.93 74.69 -15.40
C LEU A 3 -30.87 73.70 -14.69
N ARG A 4 -30.43 72.83 -13.76
CA ARG A 4 -29.20 72.78 -12.95
C ARG A 4 -28.95 71.37 -12.41
N ARG A 5 -27.68 71.00 -12.31
CA ARG A 5 -27.13 69.81 -11.63
C ARG A 5 -27.36 69.90 -10.12
N GLY A 6 -27.73 68.80 -9.48
CA GLY A 6 -27.69 68.61 -8.02
C GLY A 6 -27.10 67.24 -7.71
N ILE A 7 -25.91 67.21 -7.13
CA ILE A 7 -25.20 66.00 -6.68
C ILE A 7 -25.66 65.73 -5.25
N ALA A 8 -26.25 64.55 -5.00
CA ALA A 8 -26.57 64.08 -3.66
C ALA A 8 -25.53 63.03 -3.23
N ALA A 9 -24.74 63.38 -2.23
CA ALA A 9 -23.78 62.50 -1.58
C ALA A 9 -24.52 61.50 -0.68
N GLY A 10 -24.52 60.23 -1.08
CA GLY A 10 -25.03 59.12 -0.26
C GLY A 10 -23.96 58.64 0.72
N VAL A 11 -24.21 58.84 2.01
CA VAL A 11 -23.39 58.31 3.12
C VAL A 11 -23.53 56.79 3.16
N LEU A 12 -22.44 56.07 2.90
CA LEU A 12 -22.33 54.62 3.12
C LEU A 12 -22.17 54.37 4.62
N ILE A 13 -23.25 53.97 5.30
CA ILE A 13 -23.20 53.45 6.66
C ILE A 13 -22.69 52.00 6.56
N ALA A 14 -21.39 51.81 6.79
CA ALA A 14 -20.81 50.48 6.97
C ALA A 14 -21.24 49.94 8.34
N THR A 15 -22.29 49.13 8.37
CA THR A 15 -22.62 48.29 9.53
C THR A 15 -21.59 47.17 9.61
N GLY A 16 -20.54 47.38 10.41
CA GLY A 16 -19.60 46.35 10.78
C GLY A 16 -20.30 45.26 11.59
N VAL A 17 -20.63 44.14 10.93
CA VAL A 17 -21.04 42.92 11.63
C VAL A 17 -19.78 42.34 12.28
N VAL A 18 -19.63 42.61 13.58
CA VAL A 18 -18.63 41.94 14.41
C VAL A 18 -19.14 40.51 14.61
N VAL A 19 -18.70 39.58 13.77
CA VAL A 19 -18.95 38.15 13.99
C VAL A 19 -18.08 37.76 15.18
N PRO A 20 -18.65 37.32 16.33
CA PRO A 20 -17.82 36.80 17.40
C PRO A 20 -17.10 35.55 16.88
N ALA A 21 -15.77 35.59 16.90
CA ALA A 21 -14.95 34.41 16.69
C ALA A 21 -15.21 33.47 17.87
N GLY A 22 -16.22 32.60 17.72
CA GLY A 22 -16.44 31.50 18.64
C GLY A 22 -15.17 30.66 18.67
N THR A 23 -14.50 30.61 19.81
CA THR A 23 -13.44 29.63 20.06
C THR A 23 -14.05 28.25 19.88
N ALA A 24 -13.74 27.58 18.79
CA ALA A 24 -14.11 26.18 18.61
C ALA A 24 -13.62 25.42 19.84
N ALA A 25 -14.54 24.82 20.60
CA ALA A 25 -14.18 23.95 21.70
C ALA A 25 -13.23 22.89 21.17
N ALA A 26 -12.01 22.82 21.72
CA ALA A 26 -11.02 21.87 21.28
C ALA A 26 -11.61 20.45 21.37
N ALA A 27 -11.79 19.79 20.23
CA ALA A 27 -12.32 18.44 20.18
C ALA A 27 -11.42 17.54 21.03
N LYS A 28 -11.98 16.91 22.07
CA LYS A 28 -11.24 15.96 22.92
C LYS A 28 -11.01 14.67 22.15
N CYS A 29 -9.76 14.21 22.10
CA CYS A 29 -9.44 12.93 21.47
C CYS A 29 -9.80 11.75 22.38
N ASN A 30 -10.28 10.68 21.75
CA ASN A 30 -10.56 9.43 22.44
C ASN A 30 -9.27 8.61 22.62
N THR A 31 -8.84 8.42 23.86
CA THR A 31 -7.64 7.65 24.22
C THR A 31 -7.86 6.13 24.27
N SER A 32 -9.12 5.70 24.17
CA SER A 32 -9.52 4.29 24.12
C SER A 32 -9.65 3.77 22.69
N THR A 33 -9.94 4.65 21.72
CA THR A 33 -10.01 4.29 20.30
C THR A 33 -8.62 4.00 19.74
N VAL A 34 -8.49 2.87 19.03
CA VAL A 34 -7.29 2.51 18.28
C VAL A 34 -7.52 2.84 16.81
N TYR A 35 -6.63 3.66 16.27
CA TYR A 35 -6.57 4.05 14.87
C TYR A 35 -5.48 3.24 14.17
N TRP A 36 -5.43 3.33 12.84
CA TRP A 36 -4.39 2.67 12.05
C TRP A 36 -4.02 3.48 10.81
N TYR A 37 -2.86 3.18 10.22
CA TYR A 37 -2.44 3.67 8.91
C TYR A 37 -1.41 2.71 8.29
N ALA A 38 -1.20 2.79 6.98
CA ALA A 38 -0.11 2.09 6.30
C ALA A 38 1.11 3.01 6.08
N ARG A 39 2.34 2.53 6.30
CA ARG A 39 3.59 3.25 6.02
C ARG A 39 4.64 2.37 5.34
N GLY A 40 5.71 3.00 4.85
CA GLY A 40 6.88 2.30 4.31
C GLY A 40 6.58 1.48 3.06
N GLY A 41 5.62 1.94 2.23
CA GLY A 41 5.24 1.26 1.00
C GLY A 41 6.39 1.18 0.00
N HIS A 42 6.74 -0.03 -0.40
CA HIS A 42 7.74 -0.29 -1.43
C HIS A 42 7.44 -1.57 -2.19
N GLU A 43 8.06 -1.68 -3.36
CA GLU A 43 7.95 -2.85 -4.21
C GLU A 43 8.83 -3.99 -3.71
N VAL A 44 8.32 -5.22 -3.81
CA VAL A 44 9.06 -6.45 -3.54
C VAL A 44 8.63 -7.54 -4.52
N TYR A 45 9.51 -8.51 -4.77
CA TYR A 45 9.16 -9.72 -5.51
C TYR A 45 8.98 -10.89 -4.55
N VAL A 46 7.83 -11.56 -4.62
CA VAL A 46 7.47 -12.68 -3.74
C VAL A 46 7.28 -13.94 -4.56
N GLY A 47 7.80 -15.07 -4.07
CA GLY A 47 7.69 -16.37 -4.74
C GLY A 47 6.24 -16.76 -5.03
N THR A 48 6.01 -17.27 -6.23
CA THR A 48 4.76 -17.91 -6.61
C THR A 48 4.83 -19.42 -6.32
N ASN A 49 3.78 -20.15 -6.67
CA ASN A 49 3.76 -21.61 -6.71
C ASN A 49 4.60 -22.22 -7.85
N LEU A 50 5.12 -21.43 -8.80
CA LEU A 50 5.82 -21.96 -9.97
C LEU A 50 7.32 -22.03 -9.77
N TYR A 51 7.84 -23.26 -9.74
CA TYR A 51 9.26 -23.54 -9.67
C TYR A 51 9.62 -24.79 -10.49
N SER A 52 10.86 -24.87 -10.98
CA SER A 52 11.41 -26.10 -11.53
C SER A 52 11.79 -27.08 -10.42
N ASP A 53 12.09 -28.31 -10.83
CA ASP A 53 12.82 -29.24 -9.97
C ASP A 53 14.23 -28.69 -9.67
N TRP A 54 14.81 -29.20 -8.58
CA TRP A 54 16.19 -28.91 -8.21
C TRP A 54 17.15 -29.62 -9.16
N MET A 55 18.21 -28.94 -9.55
CA MET A 55 19.26 -29.48 -10.39
C MET A 55 20.63 -29.07 -9.83
N GLU A 56 21.53 -30.03 -9.76
CA GLU A 56 22.94 -29.77 -9.48
C GLU A 56 23.65 -29.36 -10.78
N GLY A 57 24.40 -28.27 -10.74
CA GLY A 57 25.18 -27.83 -11.89
C GLY A 57 26.52 -28.58 -12.03
N PRO A 58 27.16 -28.50 -13.21
CA PRO A 58 26.81 -27.60 -14.30
C PRO A 58 25.70 -28.13 -15.19
N GLY A 59 24.80 -27.25 -15.64
CA GLY A 59 23.77 -27.61 -16.60
C GLY A 59 22.71 -26.54 -16.78
N ARG A 60 21.79 -26.73 -17.73
CA ARG A 60 20.71 -25.79 -18.02
C ARG A 60 19.38 -26.32 -17.50
N ILE A 61 18.68 -25.52 -16.68
CA ILE A 61 17.28 -25.76 -16.35
C ILE A 61 16.43 -25.14 -17.45
N THR A 62 15.46 -25.91 -17.94
CA THR A 62 14.38 -25.41 -18.81
C THR A 62 13.04 -25.65 -18.11
N TYR A 63 12.32 -24.56 -17.83
CA TYR A 63 10.94 -24.60 -17.35
C TYR A 63 10.02 -24.26 -18.52
N GLN A 64 9.21 -25.21 -18.96
CA GLN A 64 8.22 -24.99 -20.03
C GLN A 64 6.90 -25.68 -19.67
N LYS A 65 5.93 -24.92 -19.15
CA LYS A 65 4.62 -25.46 -18.72
C LYS A 65 3.51 -24.44 -18.92
N THR A 66 2.33 -24.91 -19.34
CA THR A 66 1.08 -24.14 -19.26
C THR A 66 0.41 -24.40 -17.93
N THR A 67 0.43 -23.42 -17.03
CA THR A 67 -0.06 -23.60 -15.66
C THR A 67 -0.39 -22.26 -14.99
N THR A 68 -1.08 -22.32 -13.86
CA THR A 68 -1.52 -21.15 -13.10
C THR A 68 -0.43 -20.68 -12.15
N SER A 69 0.05 -19.47 -12.40
CA SER A 69 0.90 -18.71 -11.47
C SER A 69 0.04 -18.08 -10.39
N GLU A 70 0.28 -18.44 -9.15
CA GLU A 70 -0.46 -17.98 -7.98
C GLU A 70 0.44 -17.24 -6.99
N SER A 71 0.01 -16.06 -6.56
CA SER A 71 0.62 -15.30 -5.48
C SER A 71 -0.47 -14.78 -4.56
N ASN A 72 -0.29 -15.01 -3.26
CA ASN A 72 -1.25 -14.62 -2.24
C ASN A 72 -0.64 -13.56 -1.34
N SER A 73 -1.49 -12.67 -0.82
CA SER A 73 -1.07 -11.70 0.17
C SER A 73 -0.58 -12.41 1.44
N SER A 74 0.62 -12.04 1.89
CA SER A 74 1.13 -12.49 3.18
C SER A 74 0.63 -11.52 4.25
N TRP A 75 -0.51 -11.85 4.85
CA TRP A 75 -1.06 -11.11 5.99
C TRP A 75 -0.75 -11.89 7.27
N SER A 76 0.18 -11.39 8.08
CA SER A 76 0.73 -12.11 9.24
C SER A 76 -0.13 -12.02 10.52
N GLY A 77 -1.46 -11.92 10.38
CA GLY A 77 -2.44 -12.02 11.47
C GLY A 77 -3.28 -10.76 11.71
N ASP A 78 -4.34 -10.91 12.50
CA ASP A 78 -5.35 -9.87 12.72
C ASP A 78 -4.79 -8.65 13.49
N LEU A 79 -4.64 -7.52 12.80
CA LEU A 79 -4.46 -6.21 13.44
C LEU A 79 -5.81 -5.52 13.74
N GLY A 80 -6.93 -6.24 13.61
CA GLY A 80 -8.26 -5.66 13.75
C GLY A 80 -8.62 -4.69 12.61
N VAL A 81 -7.95 -4.83 11.46
CA VAL A 81 -8.20 -4.05 10.23
C VAL A 81 -8.42 -5.04 9.10
N SER A 82 -9.50 -4.88 8.37
CA SER A 82 -9.82 -5.77 7.26
C SER A 82 -8.88 -5.55 6.08
N ILE A 83 -8.52 -6.64 5.38
CA ILE A 83 -7.68 -6.59 4.17
C ILE A 83 -8.21 -5.59 3.12
N PRO A 84 -9.52 -5.53 2.81
CA PRO A 84 -10.04 -4.55 1.85
C PRO A 84 -9.74 -3.09 2.21
N LEU A 85 -9.76 -2.74 3.50
CA LEU A 85 -9.42 -1.38 3.95
C LEU A 85 -7.93 -1.07 3.73
N VAL A 86 -7.05 -2.04 3.99
CA VAL A 86 -5.62 -1.86 3.74
C VAL A 86 -5.32 -1.75 2.25
N ILE A 87 -6.01 -2.54 1.41
CA ILE A 87 -5.90 -2.44 -0.05
C ILE A 87 -6.33 -1.04 -0.52
N ALA A 88 -7.46 -0.53 -0.03
CA ALA A 88 -7.95 0.81 -0.35
C ALA A 88 -6.96 1.90 0.10
N GLU A 89 -6.40 1.78 1.30
CA GLU A 89 -5.35 2.70 1.80
C GLU A 89 -4.09 2.64 0.92
N ILE A 90 -3.67 1.46 0.46
CA ILE A 90 -2.53 1.33 -0.45
C ILE A 90 -2.83 2.01 -1.80
N GLN A 91 -4.02 1.80 -2.35
CA GLN A 91 -4.46 2.43 -3.59
C GLN A 91 -4.49 3.95 -3.46
N ASN A 92 -5.05 4.47 -2.37
CA ASN A 92 -5.17 5.92 -2.14
C ASN A 92 -3.82 6.58 -1.86
N LYS A 93 -2.98 5.96 -1.02
CA LYS A 93 -1.73 6.56 -0.54
C LYS A 93 -0.55 6.40 -1.50
N TYR A 94 -0.47 5.27 -2.20
CA TYR A 94 0.67 4.94 -3.06
C TYR A 94 0.29 4.82 -4.54
N SER A 95 -0.98 5.00 -4.90
CA SER A 95 -1.48 4.84 -6.27
C SER A 95 -1.13 3.46 -6.87
N LYS A 96 -1.15 2.42 -6.04
CA LYS A 96 -0.83 1.04 -6.44
C LYS A 96 -2.06 0.15 -6.44
N THR A 97 -2.31 -0.53 -7.57
CA THR A 97 -3.38 -1.51 -7.70
C THR A 97 -2.90 -2.88 -7.21
N VAL A 98 -3.36 -3.26 -6.02
CA VAL A 98 -3.00 -4.53 -5.36
C VAL A 98 -4.24 -5.37 -5.08
N GLY A 99 -4.05 -6.66 -4.82
CA GLY A 99 -5.12 -7.57 -4.43
C GLY A 99 -4.76 -8.46 -3.26
N LYS A 100 -5.78 -9.14 -2.70
CA LYS A 100 -5.57 -10.23 -1.74
C LYS A 100 -4.83 -11.41 -2.38
N SER A 101 -5.10 -11.67 -3.65
CA SER A 101 -4.46 -12.72 -4.44
C SER A 101 -4.33 -12.28 -5.90
N HIS A 102 -3.44 -12.97 -6.62
CA HIS A 102 -3.23 -12.85 -8.04
C HIS A 102 -2.99 -14.26 -8.61
N ALA A 103 -3.81 -14.66 -9.58
CA ALA A 103 -3.73 -15.94 -10.24
C ALA A 103 -3.88 -15.74 -11.74
N VAL A 104 -2.94 -16.27 -12.54
CA VAL A 104 -2.98 -16.20 -14.00
C VAL A 104 -2.49 -17.52 -14.58
N THR A 105 -3.33 -18.14 -15.40
CA THR A 105 -2.95 -19.28 -16.24
C THR A 105 -2.31 -18.77 -17.52
N ASP A 106 -1.10 -19.25 -17.80
CA ASP A 106 -0.37 -18.90 -19.02
C ASP A 106 0.64 -20.00 -19.38
N SER A 107 1.22 -19.90 -20.57
CA SER A 107 2.36 -20.68 -21.02
C SER A 107 3.66 -20.00 -20.60
N TRP A 108 4.36 -20.60 -19.63
CA TRP A 108 5.62 -20.09 -19.12
C TRP A 108 6.79 -20.85 -19.73
N SER A 109 7.75 -20.14 -20.31
CA SER A 109 8.97 -20.72 -20.87
C SER A 109 10.19 -19.93 -20.41
N TYR A 110 11.05 -20.53 -19.58
CA TYR A 110 12.23 -19.89 -19.01
C TYR A 110 13.39 -20.88 -18.95
N THR A 111 14.60 -20.37 -19.23
CA THR A 111 15.83 -21.17 -19.15
C THR A 111 16.89 -20.43 -18.34
N ALA A 112 17.69 -21.17 -17.58
CA ALA A 112 18.83 -20.60 -16.88
C ALA A 112 19.94 -21.64 -16.69
N GLU A 113 21.18 -21.18 -16.71
CA GLU A 113 22.37 -21.97 -16.46
C GLU A 113 22.66 -22.09 -14.96
N VAL A 114 22.82 -23.31 -14.47
CA VAL A 114 23.21 -23.60 -13.10
C VAL A 114 24.72 -23.81 -13.06
N PRO A 115 25.48 -22.99 -12.30
CA PRO A 115 26.92 -23.16 -12.17
C PRO A 115 27.32 -24.48 -11.53
N ALA A 116 28.52 -24.98 -11.86
CA ALA A 116 29.09 -26.17 -11.26
C ALA A 116 29.13 -26.11 -9.72
N GLY A 117 28.80 -27.22 -9.07
CA GLY A 117 28.86 -27.35 -7.60
C GLY A 117 27.77 -26.53 -6.87
N LYS A 118 26.70 -26.13 -7.56
CA LYS A 118 25.53 -25.49 -6.95
C LYS A 118 24.28 -26.29 -7.27
N VAL A 119 23.45 -26.50 -6.24
CA VAL A 119 22.08 -27.03 -6.42
C VAL A 119 21.11 -25.85 -6.48
N ARG A 120 20.49 -25.65 -7.64
CA ARG A 120 19.58 -24.54 -7.90
C ARG A 120 18.26 -25.02 -8.49
N ARG A 121 17.23 -24.20 -8.38
CA ARG A 121 15.98 -24.33 -9.16
C ARG A 121 15.56 -22.96 -9.69
N LEU A 122 14.85 -22.94 -10.81
CA LEU A 122 14.13 -21.76 -11.26
C LEU A 122 12.91 -21.54 -10.35
N HIS A 123 12.70 -20.30 -9.90
CA HIS A 123 11.51 -19.89 -9.16
C HIS A 123 10.97 -18.60 -9.76
N GLN A 124 9.69 -18.61 -10.12
CA GLN A 124 8.99 -17.40 -10.49
C GLN A 124 8.62 -16.59 -9.25
N LEU A 125 8.83 -15.28 -9.33
CA LEU A 125 8.40 -14.31 -8.36
C LEU A 125 7.37 -13.37 -9.00
N LYS A 126 6.38 -12.94 -8.21
CA LYS A 126 5.38 -11.94 -8.58
C LYS A 126 5.70 -10.60 -7.93
N GLN A 127 5.69 -9.53 -8.73
CA GLN A 127 5.79 -8.18 -8.20
C GLN A 127 4.64 -7.92 -7.23
N SER A 128 4.97 -7.43 -6.05
CA SER A 128 4.07 -7.22 -4.93
C SER A 128 4.39 -5.88 -4.26
N TRP A 129 3.44 -5.36 -3.51
CA TRP A 129 3.63 -4.16 -2.71
C TRP A 129 3.65 -4.52 -1.24
N ARG A 130 4.72 -4.14 -0.55
CA ARG A 130 4.91 -4.37 0.88
C ARG A 130 4.69 -3.08 1.64
N VAL A 131 3.92 -3.15 2.72
CA VAL A 131 3.67 -2.04 3.65
C VAL A 131 3.77 -2.53 5.09
N GLN A 132 4.01 -1.60 6.02
CA GLN A 132 3.76 -1.80 7.43
C GLN A 132 2.40 -1.20 7.80
N VAL A 133 1.52 -2.01 8.36
CA VAL A 133 0.26 -1.56 8.96
C VAL A 133 0.53 -1.28 10.43
N VAL A 134 0.30 -0.03 10.83
CA VAL A 134 0.61 0.49 12.14
C VAL A 134 -0.67 0.83 12.86
N ARG A 135 -0.85 0.30 14.08
CA ARG A 135 -1.92 0.68 15.00
C ARG A 135 -1.41 1.71 15.98
N TRP A 136 -2.20 2.73 16.24
CA TRP A 136 -1.83 3.79 17.17
C TRP A 136 -3.05 4.30 17.93
N LYS A 137 -2.82 4.99 19.05
CA LYS A 137 -3.89 5.68 19.79
C LYS A 137 -3.39 6.95 20.44
N TYR A 138 -4.30 7.85 20.75
CA TYR A 138 -4.00 8.98 21.63
C TYR A 138 -3.73 8.50 23.05
N THR A 139 -2.72 9.08 23.71
CA THR A 139 -2.44 8.82 25.13
C THR A 139 -3.02 9.89 26.04
N THR A 140 -3.34 11.05 25.48
CA THR A 140 -3.93 12.19 26.19
C THR A 140 -5.17 12.68 25.45
N SER A 141 -6.16 13.18 26.19
CA SER A 141 -7.43 13.67 25.63
C SER A 141 -7.32 15.03 24.94
N ASP A 142 -6.19 15.72 25.08
CA ASP A 142 -5.86 16.97 24.39
C ASP A 142 -5.28 16.76 22.98
N CYS A 143 -5.31 15.53 22.46
CA CYS A 143 -4.85 15.15 21.12
C CYS A 143 -3.34 15.36 20.85
N LYS A 144 -2.53 15.72 21.85
CA LYS A 144 -1.12 16.09 21.62
C LYS A 144 -0.18 14.91 21.55
N LYS A 145 -0.52 13.80 22.22
CA LYS A 145 0.36 12.65 22.34
C LYS A 145 -0.28 11.41 21.76
N THR A 146 0.48 10.70 20.95
CA THR A 146 0.10 9.42 20.36
C THR A 146 1.10 8.35 20.77
N LYS A 147 0.69 7.09 20.71
CA LYS A 147 1.59 5.96 20.82
C LYS A 147 1.26 4.90 19.80
N GLU A 148 2.30 4.27 19.26
CA GLU A 148 2.19 3.05 18.49
C GLU A 148 1.83 1.89 19.42
N VAL A 149 0.80 1.14 19.07
CA VAL A 149 0.31 -0.02 19.83
C VAL A 149 0.93 -1.28 19.28
N SER A 150 0.97 -1.41 17.96
CA SER A 150 1.64 -2.51 17.26
C SER A 150 1.85 -2.15 15.79
N ASN A 151 2.75 -2.87 15.14
CA ASN A 151 2.90 -2.85 13.69
C ASN A 151 3.02 -4.28 13.16
N LYS A 152 2.60 -4.50 11.91
CA LYS A 152 2.92 -5.73 11.16
C LYS A 152 3.16 -5.41 9.70
N THR A 153 4.04 -6.22 9.10
CA THR A 153 4.29 -6.17 7.66
C THR A 153 3.23 -6.98 6.93
N ALA A 154 2.68 -6.39 5.88
CA ALA A 154 1.77 -7.02 4.94
C ALA A 154 2.34 -6.87 3.53
N THR A 155 2.23 -7.94 2.73
CA THR A 155 2.63 -7.91 1.33
C THR A 155 1.46 -8.32 0.47
N PHE A 156 1.15 -7.55 -0.56
CA PHE A 156 0.01 -7.78 -1.45
C PHE A 156 0.50 -7.90 -2.89
N PRO A 157 0.11 -8.94 -3.65
CA PRO A 157 0.44 -9.01 -5.07
C PRO A 157 -0.18 -7.83 -5.82
N THR A 158 0.61 -7.24 -6.70
CA THR A 158 0.11 -6.24 -7.65
C THR A 158 -0.77 -6.91 -8.71
N LYS A 159 -1.71 -6.17 -9.30
CA LYS A 159 -2.63 -6.70 -10.32
C LYS A 159 -2.07 -6.71 -11.75
N ASN A 160 -0.85 -6.23 -11.95
CA ASN A 160 -0.18 -6.30 -13.25
C ASN A 160 0.36 -7.72 -13.52
N ARG A 161 0.82 -7.96 -14.75
CA ARG A 161 1.43 -9.23 -15.19
C ARG A 161 2.96 -9.19 -15.12
N ASP A 162 3.50 -8.50 -14.13
CA ASP A 162 4.95 -8.39 -13.94
C ASP A 162 5.46 -9.54 -13.05
N TYR A 163 6.36 -10.32 -13.63
CA TYR A 163 6.97 -11.50 -13.03
C TYR A 163 8.48 -11.46 -13.24
N MET A 164 9.22 -12.11 -12.34
CA MET A 164 10.66 -12.28 -12.45
C MET A 164 11.00 -13.75 -12.23
N TRP A 165 11.98 -14.28 -12.96
CA TRP A 165 12.48 -15.63 -12.74
C TRP A 165 13.91 -15.56 -12.25
N ILE A 166 14.20 -16.28 -11.17
CA ILE A 166 15.54 -16.33 -10.58
C ILE A 166 15.94 -17.77 -10.28
N LEU A 167 17.24 -18.00 -10.21
CA LEU A 167 17.79 -19.23 -9.64
C LEU A 167 17.88 -19.10 -8.13
N VAL A 168 17.06 -19.87 -7.42
CA VAL A 168 17.17 -20.01 -5.96
C VAL A 168 18.03 -21.21 -5.63
N GLY A 169 18.86 -21.11 -4.59
CA GLY A 169 19.71 -22.20 -4.12
C GLY A 169 19.12 -22.90 -2.90
N ARG A 170 19.54 -24.15 -2.70
CA ARG A 170 19.46 -24.80 -1.39
C ARG A 170 20.71 -24.39 -0.61
N GLU A 171 20.53 -23.87 0.60
CA GLU A 171 21.62 -23.65 1.56
C GLU A 171 22.20 -24.98 2.02
#